data_AF-A0A960BHU3-F1
#
_entry.id   AF-A0A960BHU3-F1
#
_cell.length_a   1.000
_cell.length_b   1.000
_cell.length_c   1.000
_cell.angle_alpha   90.00
_cell.angle_beta   90.00
_cell.angle_gamma   90.00
#
_symmetry.space_group_name_H-M   'P 1'
#
loop_
_entity.id
_entity.type
_entity.pdbx_description
1 polymer ?
#
loop_
_entity_poly.entity_id
_entity_poly.type
_entity_poly.pdbx_seq_one_letter_code
_entity_poly.pdbx_strand_id
1 'polypeptide(L)'
;MVEIVTLEANPGLLALPWQTPLAEWPRDVTVSMPRGISRNVVRFVALRPALAQGEGLGEEVYAVKELPEWIARKEYRLLVELDRLGLPVAEAAAVVAGRTSVDGDPLPGAVLTKYVRFSLPFRALFAADPDAATAERLLDALVVLLVRLHLAGFMWSDCSLSNTLFRRDAGQFEAYLVDAETGELHPKLSAGQRAWDVELATEKCAGELLDIQAGGLLAHGDPIEMGLSIGPRYVRLWELVTGELRVRPDQMWRLDERIRQLQQAGFDVEELSMATALGEAGQEVVIRPRVVESGFNSRRLLSLTGLDTGENQARRLLSDIEAFRIAGMPEANQEAAARAWLARQYQPLVAAVPHHLRGRLEPPEVYHEVLEHRWYLCQQESRDVPWEEAVARYIAEILEHKPDEVVLSQAESVPVPPASADPDPTPEAVAESPGPMPLR
;
A
#
# COMPACT_ATOMS: atom_id res chain seq x y z
N MET A 1 -1.09 -27.45 -23.55
CA MET A 1 -1.22 -27.93 -22.16
C MET A 1 -1.03 -26.72 -21.28
N VAL A 2 -2.02 -26.38 -20.45
CA VAL A 2 -1.93 -25.23 -19.54
C VAL A 2 -1.04 -25.61 -18.36
N GLU A 3 -0.05 -24.77 -18.07
CA GLU A 3 0.84 -24.89 -16.91
C GLU A 3 0.39 -23.86 -15.86
N ILE A 4 0.16 -24.31 -14.63
CA ILE A 4 -0.15 -23.45 -13.48
C ILE A 4 0.92 -23.67 -12.43
N VAL A 5 1.65 -22.60 -12.08
CA VAL A 5 2.64 -22.60 -11.01
C VAL A 5 2.08 -21.80 -9.84
N THR A 6 2.06 -22.39 -8.64
CA THR A 6 1.53 -21.77 -7.43
C THR A 6 2.28 -22.28 -6.19
N LEU A 7 2.31 -21.49 -5.12
CA LEU A 7 2.86 -21.90 -3.82
C LEU A 7 1.86 -22.75 -3.01
N GLU A 8 0.55 -22.54 -3.22
CA GLU A 8 -0.51 -23.25 -2.52
C GLU A 8 -1.48 -23.90 -3.52
N ALA A 9 -1.64 -25.22 -3.44
CA ALA A 9 -2.47 -25.95 -4.40
C ALA A 9 -3.96 -25.66 -4.21
N ASN A 10 -4.52 -24.74 -5.00
CA ASN A 10 -5.97 -24.44 -5.00
C ASN A 10 -6.68 -25.11 -6.19
N PRO A 11 -7.51 -26.15 -5.97
CA PRO A 11 -8.24 -26.82 -7.06
C PRO A 11 -9.18 -25.89 -7.85
N GLY A 12 -9.65 -24.79 -7.24
CA GLY A 12 -10.46 -23.79 -7.91
C GLY A 12 -9.77 -23.14 -9.10
N LEU A 13 -8.43 -23.07 -9.10
CA LEU A 13 -7.65 -22.58 -10.23
C LEU A 13 -7.82 -23.46 -11.47
N LEU A 14 -8.00 -24.78 -11.31
CA LEU A 14 -8.19 -25.71 -12.42
C LEU A 14 -9.58 -25.59 -13.07
N ALA A 15 -10.55 -25.02 -12.34
CA ALA A 15 -11.91 -24.83 -12.82
C ALA A 15 -12.10 -23.55 -13.66
N LEU A 16 -11.09 -22.67 -13.70
CA LEU A 16 -11.16 -21.41 -14.45
C LEU A 16 -11.04 -21.64 -15.97
N PRO A 17 -11.69 -20.80 -16.81
CA PRO A 17 -11.76 -20.99 -18.26
C PRO A 17 -10.46 -20.52 -18.96
N TRP A 18 -9.35 -21.23 -18.72
CA TRP A 18 -8.03 -20.87 -19.27
C TRP A 18 -7.92 -20.90 -20.80
N GLN A 19 -8.89 -21.55 -21.46
CA GLN A 19 -9.03 -21.60 -22.93
C GLN A 19 -9.79 -20.40 -23.51
N THR A 20 -10.24 -19.46 -22.66
CA THR A 20 -10.94 -18.24 -23.08
C THR A 20 -10.05 -17.03 -22.79
N PRO A 21 -9.95 -16.03 -23.70
CA PRO A 21 -9.29 -14.76 -23.41
C PRO A 21 -9.87 -14.11 -22.16
N LEU A 22 -9.04 -13.52 -21.30
CA LEU A 22 -9.49 -13.02 -19.99
C LEU A 22 -10.59 -11.95 -20.11
N ALA A 23 -10.58 -11.17 -21.20
CA ALA A 23 -11.59 -10.15 -21.46
C ALA A 23 -13.00 -10.73 -21.62
N GLU A 24 -13.09 -11.98 -22.08
CA GLU A 24 -14.33 -12.70 -22.42
C GLU A 24 -14.77 -13.69 -21.32
N TRP A 25 -14.08 -13.70 -20.18
CA TRP A 25 -14.47 -14.57 -19.07
C TRP A 25 -15.91 -14.32 -18.61
N PRO A 26 -16.69 -15.37 -18.35
CA PRO A 26 -18.10 -15.23 -18.07
C PRO A 26 -18.35 -14.63 -16.68
N ARG A 27 -19.54 -14.05 -16.49
CA ARG A 27 -19.89 -13.31 -15.26
C ARG A 27 -20.13 -14.21 -14.05
N ASP A 28 -20.34 -15.50 -14.27
CA ASP A 28 -20.55 -16.51 -13.22
C ASP A 28 -19.23 -16.98 -12.58
N VAL A 29 -18.08 -16.78 -13.24
CA VAL A 29 -16.75 -17.06 -12.67
C VAL A 29 -16.02 -15.80 -12.18
N THR A 30 -16.52 -14.62 -12.55
CA THR A 30 -15.91 -13.33 -12.18
C THR A 30 -16.72 -12.58 -11.14
N VAL A 31 -16.03 -11.82 -10.29
CA VAL A 31 -16.63 -10.89 -9.35
C VAL A 31 -16.25 -9.46 -9.73
N SER A 32 -17.14 -8.50 -9.46
CA SER A 32 -16.87 -7.09 -9.71
C SER A 32 -16.11 -6.49 -8.55
N MET A 33 -14.85 -6.09 -8.80
CA MET A 33 -14.06 -5.27 -7.89
C MET A 33 -13.51 -4.05 -8.66
N PRO A 34 -13.40 -2.90 -8.00
CA PRO A 34 -12.61 -1.77 -8.35
C PRO A 34 -11.23 -2.12 -8.71
N ARG A 35 -10.94 -1.52 -9.83
CA ARG A 35 -9.69 -1.53 -10.51
C ARG A 35 -9.39 -0.08 -10.80
N GLY A 36 -8.13 0.27 -10.62
CA GLY A 36 -7.58 1.42 -11.32
C GLY A 36 -7.68 1.22 -12.82
N ILE A 37 -7.30 2.25 -13.56
CA ILE A 37 -7.06 2.12 -14.98
C ILE A 37 -5.86 1.20 -15.14
N SER A 38 -6.04 0.07 -15.83
CA SER A 38 -4.95 -0.83 -16.18
C SER A 38 -4.87 -0.93 -17.69
N ARG A 39 -3.64 -0.86 -18.21
CA ARG A 39 -3.34 -1.15 -19.62
C ARG A 39 -3.58 -2.62 -19.97
N ASN A 40 -3.49 -3.50 -18.97
CA ASN A 40 -3.65 -4.93 -19.11
C ASN A 40 -5.09 -5.33 -18.77
N VAL A 41 -5.55 -6.46 -19.33
CA VAL A 41 -6.86 -6.99 -18.96
C VAL A 41 -6.77 -7.58 -17.55
N VAL A 42 -7.63 -7.08 -16.65
CA VAL A 42 -7.73 -7.56 -15.27
C VAL A 42 -9.18 -7.99 -14.98
N ARG A 43 -9.34 -9.17 -14.40
CA ARG A 43 -10.61 -9.69 -13.87
C ARG A 43 -10.41 -10.19 -12.45
N PHE A 44 -11.46 -10.16 -11.64
CA PHE A 44 -11.42 -10.71 -10.30
C PHE A 44 -12.22 -11.99 -10.24
N VAL A 45 -11.74 -12.96 -9.46
CA VAL A 45 -12.41 -14.25 -9.26
C VAL A 45 -12.47 -14.57 -7.77
N ALA A 46 -13.56 -15.18 -7.33
CA ALA A 46 -13.72 -15.66 -5.97
C ALA A 46 -13.43 -17.17 -5.94
N LEU A 47 -12.41 -17.59 -5.19
CA LEU A 47 -12.00 -18.98 -5.06
C LEU A 47 -12.02 -19.40 -3.60
N ARG A 48 -12.36 -20.66 -3.33
CA ARG A 48 -12.25 -21.21 -1.98
C ARG A 48 -10.79 -21.62 -1.69
N PRO A 49 -10.23 -21.30 -0.53
CA PRO A 49 -8.89 -21.75 -0.16
C PRO A 49 -8.82 -23.28 -0.03
N ALA A 50 -7.67 -23.86 -0.39
CA ALA A 50 -7.46 -25.31 -0.35
C ALA A 50 -7.53 -25.90 1.07
N LEU A 51 -7.15 -25.12 2.09
CA LEU A 51 -7.15 -25.51 3.49
C LEU A 51 -8.51 -25.32 4.18
N ALA A 52 -9.55 -24.87 3.47
CA ALA A 52 -10.89 -24.63 4.00
C ALA A 52 -11.71 -25.92 4.19
N GLN A 53 -11.12 -26.99 4.75
CA GLN A 53 -11.85 -28.19 5.19
C GLN A 53 -12.67 -27.96 6.49
N GLY A 54 -12.72 -26.73 6.99
CA GLY A 54 -13.60 -26.30 8.09
C GLY A 54 -14.60 -25.24 7.64
N GLU A 55 -15.83 -25.33 8.13
CA GLU A 55 -16.88 -24.32 7.98
C GLU A 55 -16.43 -23.00 8.61
N GLY A 56 -15.88 -22.07 7.82
CA GLY A 56 -15.50 -20.75 8.35
C GLY A 56 -14.61 -19.87 7.47
N LEU A 57 -13.84 -20.45 6.54
CA LEU A 57 -13.07 -19.66 5.58
C LEU A 57 -13.95 -19.37 4.36
N GLY A 58 -14.35 -18.10 4.21
CA GLY A 58 -15.12 -17.62 3.06
C GLY A 58 -14.31 -17.67 1.76
N GLU A 59 -14.96 -17.32 0.65
CA GLU A 59 -14.27 -17.18 -0.63
C GLU A 59 -13.24 -16.04 -0.57
N GLU A 60 -12.05 -16.31 -1.09
CA GLU A 60 -10.99 -15.32 -1.28
C GLU A 60 -11.06 -14.77 -2.70
N VAL A 61 -10.86 -13.47 -2.82
CA VAL A 61 -10.86 -12.79 -4.13
C VAL A 61 -9.43 -12.72 -4.64
N TYR A 62 -9.25 -13.01 -5.93
CA TYR A 62 -7.98 -12.95 -6.63
C TYR A 62 -8.12 -12.03 -7.83
N ALA A 63 -7.12 -11.18 -8.09
CA ALA A 63 -6.99 -10.45 -9.33
C ALA A 63 -6.22 -11.31 -10.34
N VAL A 64 -6.79 -11.54 -11.51
CA VAL A 64 -6.18 -12.22 -12.64
C VAL A 64 -5.78 -11.15 -13.65
N LYS A 65 -4.50 -11.05 -13.99
CA LYS A 65 -3.94 -10.10 -14.97
C LYS A 65 -3.39 -10.86 -16.17
N GLU A 66 -3.88 -10.56 -17.37
CA GLU A 66 -3.42 -11.18 -18.62
C GLU A 66 -2.23 -10.41 -19.21
N LEU A 67 -1.17 -11.14 -19.56
CA LEU A 67 0.13 -10.58 -19.96
C LEU A 67 0.84 -11.50 -20.96
N PRO A 68 1.80 -10.99 -21.76
CA PRO A 68 2.75 -11.86 -22.47
C PRO A 68 3.38 -12.87 -21.49
N GLU A 69 3.50 -14.14 -21.87
CA GLU A 69 3.86 -15.21 -20.91
C GLU A 69 5.18 -14.95 -20.18
N TRP A 70 6.20 -14.47 -20.90
CA TRP A 70 7.51 -14.18 -20.31
C TRP A 70 7.44 -13.04 -19.29
N ILE A 71 6.56 -12.06 -19.51
CA ILE A 71 6.25 -10.98 -18.57
C ILE A 71 5.51 -11.53 -17.35
N ALA A 72 4.49 -12.37 -17.55
CA ALA A 72 3.75 -12.99 -16.46
C ALA A 72 4.67 -13.78 -15.52
N ARG A 73 5.58 -14.58 -16.08
CA ARG A 73 6.58 -15.32 -15.30
C ARG A 73 7.59 -14.40 -14.60
N LYS A 74 7.98 -13.28 -15.22
CA LYS A 74 8.85 -12.27 -14.59
C LYS A 74 8.15 -11.65 -13.38
N GLU A 75 6.95 -11.12 -13.58
CA GLU A 75 6.19 -10.44 -12.54
C GLU A 75 5.87 -11.36 -11.36
N TYR A 76 5.39 -12.58 -11.61
CA TYR A 76 5.15 -13.56 -10.56
C TYR A 76 6.40 -13.81 -9.70
N ARG A 77 7.58 -13.98 -10.32
CA ARG A 77 8.84 -14.18 -9.59
C ARG A 77 9.20 -12.96 -8.75
N LEU A 78 9.06 -11.76 -9.30
CA LEU A 78 9.36 -10.51 -8.59
C LEU A 78 8.42 -10.34 -7.39
N LEU A 79 7.11 -10.49 -7.57
CA LEU A 79 6.16 -10.36 -6.46
C LEU A 79 6.43 -11.37 -5.34
N VAL A 80 6.72 -12.64 -5.68
CA VAL A 80 7.10 -13.66 -4.68
C VAL A 80 8.40 -13.28 -3.95
N GLU A 81 9.40 -12.73 -4.66
CA GLU A 81 10.66 -12.33 -4.04
C GLU A 81 10.52 -11.10 -3.15
N LEU A 82 9.74 -10.10 -3.58
CA LEU A 82 9.45 -8.90 -2.79
C LEU A 82 8.64 -9.24 -1.52
N ASP A 83 7.65 -10.12 -1.64
CA ASP A 83 6.86 -10.61 -0.50
C ASP A 83 7.75 -11.36 0.52
N ARG A 84 8.68 -12.20 0.04
CA ARG A 84 9.68 -12.86 0.91
C ARG A 84 10.61 -11.88 1.64
N LEU A 85 10.86 -10.71 1.05
CA LEU A 85 11.62 -9.62 1.68
C LEU A 85 10.75 -8.79 2.66
N GLY A 86 9.48 -9.16 2.85
CA GLY A 86 8.55 -8.47 3.74
C GLY A 86 8.11 -7.09 3.23
N LEU A 87 8.18 -6.87 1.92
CA LEU A 87 7.77 -5.60 1.30
C LEU A 87 6.26 -5.59 1.08
N PRO A 88 5.60 -4.42 1.22
CA PRO A 88 4.16 -4.31 1.00
C PRO A 88 3.85 -4.38 -0.51
N VAL A 89 3.58 -5.60 -0.98
CA VAL A 89 3.21 -5.92 -2.36
C VAL A 89 1.96 -6.80 -2.37
N ALA A 90 1.24 -6.83 -3.49
CA ALA A 90 0.15 -7.80 -3.65
C ALA A 90 0.71 -9.23 -3.69
N GLU A 91 0.19 -10.11 -2.83
CA GLU A 91 0.67 -11.50 -2.72
C GLU A 91 0.41 -12.25 -4.03
N ALA A 92 1.48 -12.76 -4.66
CA ALA A 92 1.38 -13.57 -5.86
C ALA A 92 0.90 -14.99 -5.54
N ALA A 93 -0.31 -15.31 -5.99
CA ALA A 93 -0.94 -16.61 -5.77
C ALA A 93 -0.52 -17.65 -6.82
N ALA A 94 -0.48 -17.25 -8.10
CA ALA A 94 -0.15 -18.17 -9.18
C ALA A 94 0.30 -17.45 -10.46
N VAL A 95 0.97 -18.20 -11.35
CA VAL A 95 1.21 -17.83 -12.74
C VAL A 95 0.73 -18.95 -13.66
N VAL A 96 0.10 -18.55 -14.77
CA VAL A 96 -0.47 -19.45 -15.78
C VAL A 96 0.20 -19.21 -17.12
N ALA A 97 0.60 -20.30 -17.75
CA ALA A 97 1.36 -20.33 -18.99
C ALA A 97 0.84 -21.41 -19.95
N GLY A 98 1.26 -21.36 -21.22
CA GLY A 98 0.86 -22.34 -22.23
C GLY A 98 -0.64 -22.38 -22.51
N ARG A 99 -1.35 -21.25 -22.31
CA ARG A 99 -2.77 -21.11 -22.60
C ARG A 99 -3.00 -21.19 -24.12
N THR A 100 -4.05 -21.90 -24.51
CA THR A 100 -4.48 -22.04 -25.90
C THR A 100 -5.98 -21.94 -25.96
N SER A 101 -6.53 -21.28 -26.99
CA SER A 101 -7.97 -21.23 -27.23
C SER A 101 -8.53 -22.61 -27.57
N VAL A 102 -9.87 -22.72 -27.62
CA VAL A 102 -10.56 -23.93 -28.10
C VAL A 102 -10.18 -24.30 -29.54
N ASP A 103 -9.80 -23.32 -30.35
CA ASP A 103 -9.37 -23.48 -31.74
C ASP A 103 -7.86 -23.81 -31.85
N GLY A 104 -7.13 -23.81 -30.73
CA GLY A 104 -5.70 -24.13 -30.65
C GLY A 104 -4.78 -22.92 -30.78
N ASP A 105 -5.31 -21.69 -30.86
CA ASP A 105 -4.51 -20.48 -30.97
C ASP A 105 -3.83 -20.14 -29.62
N PRO A 106 -2.55 -19.71 -29.61
CA PRO A 106 -1.89 -19.28 -28.39
C PRO A 106 -2.60 -18.09 -27.74
N LEU A 107 -2.81 -18.17 -26.42
CA LEU A 107 -3.30 -17.06 -25.60
C LEU A 107 -2.17 -16.51 -24.71
N PRO A 108 -2.26 -15.25 -24.25
CA PRO A 108 -1.27 -14.71 -23.31
C PRO A 108 -1.28 -15.48 -21.99
N GLY A 109 -0.18 -15.39 -21.23
CA GLY A 109 -0.12 -15.90 -19.87
C GLY A 109 -0.99 -15.09 -18.90
N ALA A 110 -1.04 -15.51 -17.64
CA ALA A 110 -1.73 -14.76 -16.60
C ALA A 110 -0.97 -14.80 -15.27
N VAL A 111 -1.03 -13.73 -14.49
CA VAL A 111 -0.60 -13.67 -13.10
C VAL A 111 -1.82 -13.50 -12.21
N LEU A 112 -1.85 -14.22 -11.10
CA LEU A 112 -2.88 -14.11 -10.08
C LEU A 112 -2.27 -13.55 -8.82
N THR A 113 -2.86 -12.50 -8.28
CA THR A 113 -2.54 -11.96 -6.97
C THR A 113 -3.75 -12.05 -6.05
N LYS A 114 -3.53 -12.26 -4.75
CA LYS A 114 -4.61 -12.13 -3.77
C LYS A 114 -5.08 -10.68 -3.73
N TYR A 115 -6.38 -10.49 -3.62
CA TYR A 115 -6.95 -9.17 -3.44
C TYR A 115 -6.58 -8.62 -2.07
N VAL A 116 -5.95 -7.44 -2.04
CA VAL A 116 -5.59 -6.76 -0.80
C VAL A 116 -6.87 -6.19 -0.18
N ARG A 117 -7.40 -6.87 0.85
CA ARG A 117 -8.65 -6.47 1.52
C ARG A 117 -8.51 -5.10 2.18
N PHE A 118 -9.60 -4.33 2.17
CA PHE A 118 -9.66 -2.94 2.69
C PHE A 118 -8.64 -1.99 2.05
N SER A 119 -8.07 -2.37 0.91
CA SER A 119 -7.26 -1.47 0.11
C SER A 119 -8.12 -0.72 -0.89
N LEU A 120 -7.71 0.52 -1.16
CA LEU A 120 -8.42 1.45 -2.01
C LEU A 120 -7.48 1.90 -3.13
N PRO A 121 -7.95 1.89 -4.40
CA PRO A 121 -7.23 2.58 -5.46
C PRO A 121 -7.27 4.08 -5.21
N PHE A 122 -6.23 4.80 -5.61
CA PHE A 122 -6.12 6.25 -5.32
C PHE A 122 -7.34 7.05 -5.78
N ARG A 123 -7.94 6.73 -6.95
CA ARG A 123 -9.14 7.43 -7.45
C ARG A 123 -10.33 7.31 -6.51
N ALA A 124 -10.51 6.17 -5.82
CA ALA A 124 -11.58 6.01 -4.84
C ALA A 124 -11.35 6.90 -3.60
N LEU A 125 -10.09 7.06 -3.20
CA LEU A 125 -9.72 7.95 -2.10
C LEU A 125 -9.95 9.43 -2.45
N PHE A 126 -9.60 9.86 -3.66
CA PHE A 126 -9.88 11.23 -4.11
C PHE A 126 -11.36 11.48 -4.39
N ALA A 127 -12.10 10.49 -4.86
CA ALA A 127 -13.55 10.60 -5.03
C ALA A 127 -14.31 10.77 -3.70
N ALA A 128 -13.70 10.39 -2.58
CA ALA A 128 -14.23 10.65 -1.24
C ALA A 128 -13.98 12.09 -0.75
N ASP A 129 -13.43 12.96 -1.62
CA ASP A 129 -13.12 14.36 -1.35
C ASP A 129 -12.20 14.55 -0.12
N PRO A 130 -10.96 14.01 -0.17
CA PRO A 130 -10.06 14.07 0.96
C PRO A 130 -9.58 15.51 1.17
N ASP A 131 -9.45 15.89 2.43
CA ASP A 131 -8.78 17.15 2.76
C ASP A 131 -7.30 17.12 2.31
N ALA A 132 -6.69 18.31 2.22
CA ALA A 132 -5.30 18.44 1.81
C ALA A 132 -4.37 17.57 2.67
N ALA A 133 -4.59 17.52 3.98
CA ALA A 133 -3.77 16.70 4.88
C ALA A 133 -3.83 15.20 4.54
N THR A 134 -4.99 14.69 4.15
CA THR A 134 -5.19 13.29 3.76
C THR A 134 -4.51 12.99 2.43
N ALA A 135 -4.64 13.89 1.45
CA ALA A 135 -3.92 13.77 0.19
C ALA A 135 -2.40 13.73 0.40
N GLU A 136 -1.88 14.53 1.34
CA GLU A 136 -0.46 14.51 1.68
C GLU A 136 -0.02 13.21 2.36
N ARG A 137 -0.85 12.62 3.22
CA ARG A 137 -0.57 11.30 3.82
C ARG A 137 -0.52 10.18 2.79
N LEU A 138 -1.29 10.28 1.70
CA LEU A 138 -1.23 9.32 0.58
C LEU A 138 0.11 9.40 -0.16
N LEU A 139 0.57 10.62 -0.45
CA LEU A 139 1.89 10.81 -1.07
C LEU A 139 3.02 10.33 -0.15
N ASP A 140 2.92 10.60 1.15
CA ASP A 140 3.88 10.09 2.13
C ASP A 140 3.92 8.55 2.14
N ALA A 141 2.76 7.88 2.11
CA ALA A 141 2.69 6.42 2.03
C ALA A 141 3.36 5.87 0.77
N LEU A 142 3.13 6.50 -0.40
CA LEU A 142 3.80 6.14 -1.65
C LEU A 142 5.32 6.30 -1.54
N VAL A 143 5.79 7.41 -0.98
CA VAL A 143 7.22 7.70 -0.79
C VAL A 143 7.86 6.69 0.18
N VAL A 144 7.16 6.31 1.26
CA VAL A 144 7.60 5.26 2.18
C VAL A 144 7.75 3.92 1.45
N LEU A 145 6.76 3.52 0.65
CA LEU A 145 6.85 2.32 -0.19
C LEU A 145 8.06 2.38 -1.13
N LEU A 146 8.25 3.49 -1.84
CA LEU A 146 9.36 3.66 -2.78
C LEU A 146 10.73 3.57 -2.08
N VAL A 147 10.89 4.20 -0.91
CA VAL A 147 12.11 4.08 -0.10
C VAL A 147 12.34 2.62 0.34
N ARG A 148 11.30 1.91 0.79
CA ARG A 148 11.39 0.49 1.19
C ARG A 148 11.85 -0.39 0.01
N LEU A 149 11.25 -0.22 -1.17
CA LEU A 149 11.64 -0.93 -2.39
C LEU A 149 13.11 -0.67 -2.74
N HIS A 150 13.54 0.60 -2.71
CA HIS A 150 14.91 0.98 -3.02
C HIS A 150 15.95 0.48 -2.01
N LEU A 151 15.59 0.41 -0.72
CA LEU A 151 16.44 -0.20 0.32
C LEU A 151 16.64 -1.70 0.08
N ALA A 152 15.61 -2.38 -0.43
CA ALA A 152 15.67 -3.79 -0.83
C ALA A 152 16.35 -4.03 -2.19
N GLY A 153 16.78 -2.97 -2.88
CA GLY A 153 17.44 -3.08 -4.18
C GLY A 153 16.50 -3.20 -5.38
N PHE A 154 15.20 -2.96 -5.19
CA PHE A 154 14.19 -3.04 -6.24
C PHE A 154 13.96 -1.69 -6.90
N MET A 155 14.19 -1.59 -8.21
CA MET A 155 13.85 -0.45 -9.06
C MET A 155 12.48 -0.71 -9.69
N TRP A 156 11.50 0.12 -9.40
CA TRP A 156 10.12 -0.07 -9.82
C TRP A 156 9.92 0.28 -11.30
N SER A 157 10.46 1.40 -11.76
CA SER A 157 10.34 1.93 -13.14
C SER A 157 8.91 2.22 -13.62
N ASP A 158 7.90 1.94 -12.80
CA ASP A 158 6.49 2.24 -13.07
C ASP A 158 5.74 2.61 -11.79
N CYS A 159 6.44 3.27 -10.87
CA CYS A 159 5.86 3.86 -9.67
C CYS A 159 4.83 4.94 -10.06
N SER A 160 3.58 4.72 -9.69
CA SER A 160 2.45 5.61 -9.94
C SER A 160 1.34 5.39 -8.91
N LEU A 161 0.40 6.32 -8.81
CA LEU A 161 -0.78 6.16 -7.95
C LEU A 161 -1.70 5.07 -8.50
N SER A 162 -1.78 4.87 -9.82
CA SER A 162 -2.59 3.79 -10.42
C SER A 162 -2.06 2.39 -10.14
N ASN A 163 -0.73 2.25 -9.98
CA ASN A 163 -0.07 0.99 -9.66
C ASN A 163 0.13 0.79 -8.15
N THR A 164 -0.54 1.61 -7.33
CA THR A 164 -0.47 1.58 -5.87
C THR A 164 -1.86 1.40 -5.27
N LEU A 165 -2.00 0.45 -4.34
CA LEU A 165 -3.18 0.34 -3.49
C LEU A 165 -2.86 0.91 -2.10
N PHE A 166 -3.84 1.57 -1.49
CA PHE A 166 -3.67 2.21 -0.19
C PHE A 166 -4.60 1.58 0.83
N ARG A 167 -4.07 1.17 1.97
CA ARG A 167 -4.85 0.68 3.12
C ARG A 167 -4.68 1.66 4.27
N ARG A 168 -5.74 1.91 5.05
CA ARG A 168 -5.61 2.72 6.27
C ARG A 168 -4.73 1.99 7.28
N ASP A 169 -3.90 2.75 7.96
CA ASP A 169 -2.98 2.23 8.98
C ASP A 169 -2.86 3.23 10.13
N ALA A 170 -3.83 3.19 11.05
CA ALA A 170 -3.87 3.99 12.27
C ALA A 170 -3.68 5.49 12.05
N GLY A 171 -4.60 6.09 11.28
CA GLY A 171 -4.57 7.52 10.92
C GLY A 171 -3.59 7.88 9.79
N GLN A 172 -2.73 6.94 9.38
CA GLN A 172 -1.88 7.03 8.19
C GLN A 172 -2.39 6.09 7.07
N PHE A 173 -1.59 5.93 6.02
CA PHE A 173 -1.80 4.93 4.98
C PHE A 173 -0.57 4.04 4.82
N GLU A 174 -0.83 2.78 4.51
CA GLU A 174 0.15 1.84 3.99
C GLU A 174 -0.09 1.68 2.48
N ALA A 175 0.97 1.84 1.69
CA ALA A 175 0.93 1.70 0.24
C ALA A 175 1.47 0.32 -0.19
N TYR A 176 0.81 -0.28 -1.17
CA TYR A 176 1.12 -1.59 -1.72
C TYR A 176 1.42 -1.50 -3.22
N LEU A 177 2.54 -2.09 -3.64
CA LEU A 177 2.83 -2.29 -5.05
C LEU A 177 1.95 -3.42 -5.61
N VAL A 178 1.25 -3.16 -6.72
CA VAL A 178 0.45 -4.19 -7.41
C VAL A 178 0.96 -4.56 -8.80
N ASP A 179 1.83 -3.74 -9.38
CA ASP A 179 2.39 -3.98 -10.70
C ASP A 179 3.92 -3.96 -10.64
N ALA A 180 4.54 -5.13 -10.84
CA ALA A 180 6.00 -5.29 -10.89
C ALA A 180 6.52 -5.56 -12.31
N GLU A 181 5.69 -5.39 -13.34
CA GLU A 181 5.97 -5.81 -14.72
C GLU A 181 7.30 -5.25 -15.26
N THR A 182 7.51 -3.95 -15.06
CA THR A 182 8.69 -3.20 -15.51
C THR A 182 9.84 -3.25 -14.52
N GLY A 183 9.62 -3.78 -13.31
CA GLY A 183 10.57 -3.70 -12.22
C GLY A 183 11.83 -4.55 -12.44
N GLU A 184 12.88 -4.20 -11.71
CA GLU A 184 14.15 -4.92 -11.68
C GLU A 184 14.68 -5.01 -10.25
N LEU A 185 15.10 -6.21 -9.84
CA LEU A 185 15.74 -6.44 -8.56
C LEU A 185 17.26 -6.53 -8.73
N HIS A 186 17.98 -5.73 -7.95
CA HIS A 186 19.43 -5.65 -7.93
C HIS A 186 19.95 -5.94 -6.52
N PRO A 187 21.20 -6.40 -6.35
CA PRO A 187 21.78 -6.55 -5.01
C PRO A 187 21.79 -5.24 -4.21
N LYS A 188 21.94 -4.11 -4.90
CA LYS A 188 21.82 -2.75 -4.35
C LYS A 188 21.64 -1.76 -5.49
N LEU A 189 20.71 -0.82 -5.35
CA LEU A 189 20.58 0.28 -6.32
C LEU A 189 21.68 1.33 -6.17
N SER A 190 22.16 1.81 -7.30
CA SER A 190 23.00 3.02 -7.38
C SER A 190 22.18 4.29 -7.09
N ALA A 191 22.86 5.39 -6.78
CA ALA A 191 22.19 6.68 -6.59
C ALA A 191 21.48 7.16 -7.87
N GLY A 192 22.06 6.90 -9.05
CA GLY A 192 21.47 7.26 -10.34
C GLY A 192 20.19 6.48 -10.65
N GLN A 193 20.18 5.16 -10.39
CA GLN A 193 18.96 4.35 -10.54
C GLN A 193 17.81 4.86 -9.67
N ARG A 194 18.09 5.16 -8.39
CA ARG A 194 17.08 5.69 -7.48
C ARG A 194 16.58 7.08 -7.90
N ALA A 195 17.49 7.96 -8.31
CA ALA A 195 17.12 9.30 -8.76
C ALA A 195 16.21 9.25 -9.99
N TRP A 196 16.55 8.40 -10.97
CA TRP A 196 15.73 8.18 -12.15
C TRP A 196 14.33 7.64 -11.81
N ASP A 197 14.24 6.65 -10.92
CA ASP A 197 12.95 6.06 -10.54
C ASP A 197 12.05 7.08 -9.81
N VAL A 198 12.64 7.95 -8.98
CA VAL A 198 11.94 9.04 -8.29
C VAL A 198 11.47 10.13 -9.26
N GLU A 199 12.29 10.46 -10.26
CA GLU A 199 11.94 11.45 -11.30
C GLU A 199 10.76 10.94 -12.14
N LEU A 200 10.81 9.67 -12.55
CA LEU A 200 9.71 9.03 -13.27
C LEU A 200 8.43 8.93 -12.42
N ALA A 201 8.55 8.59 -11.13
CA ALA A 201 7.42 8.57 -10.21
C ALA A 201 6.78 9.97 -10.07
N THR A 202 7.62 11.01 -10.00
CA THR A 202 7.19 12.41 -9.91
C THR A 202 6.35 12.80 -11.13
N GLU A 203 6.83 12.51 -12.34
CA GLU A 203 6.13 12.80 -13.58
C GLU A 203 4.79 12.04 -13.68
N LYS A 204 4.81 10.73 -13.42
CA LYS A 204 3.60 9.89 -13.50
C LYS A 204 2.53 10.31 -12.50
N CYS A 205 2.92 10.53 -11.24
CA CYS A 205 1.98 10.93 -10.21
C CYS A 205 1.43 12.34 -10.47
N ALA A 206 2.24 13.29 -10.95
CA ALA A 206 1.76 14.61 -11.34
C ALA A 206 0.71 14.52 -12.47
N GLY A 207 0.97 13.70 -13.50
CA GLY A 207 0.01 13.43 -14.57
C GLY A 207 -1.30 12.83 -14.08
N GLU A 208 -1.23 11.82 -13.20
CA GLU A 208 -2.43 11.19 -12.64
C GLU A 208 -3.22 12.13 -11.71
N LEU A 209 -2.56 13.02 -10.98
CA LEU A 209 -3.21 14.06 -10.18
C LEU A 209 -3.89 15.12 -11.07
N LEU A 210 -3.28 15.49 -12.20
CA LEU A 210 -3.90 16.35 -13.21
C LEU A 210 -5.17 15.70 -13.78
N ASP A 211 -5.14 14.39 -14.05
CA ASP A 211 -6.33 13.65 -14.50
C ASP A 211 -7.44 13.63 -13.43
N ILE A 212 -7.10 13.51 -12.14
CA ILE A 212 -8.08 13.63 -11.05
C ILE A 212 -8.69 15.04 -11.04
N GLN A 213 -7.86 16.07 -11.15
CA GLN A 213 -8.32 17.46 -11.17
C GLN A 213 -9.24 17.72 -12.38
N ALA A 214 -8.85 17.26 -13.56
CA ALA A 214 -9.67 17.36 -14.77
C ALA A 214 -11.01 16.61 -14.64
N GLY A 215 -11.03 15.50 -13.89
CA GLY A 215 -12.24 14.76 -13.53
C GLY A 215 -13.09 15.42 -12.44
N GLY A 216 -12.67 16.55 -11.87
CA GLY A 216 -13.37 17.26 -10.80
C GLY A 216 -13.33 16.55 -9.44
N LEU A 217 -12.38 15.62 -9.25
CA LEU A 217 -12.23 14.82 -8.03
C LEU A 217 -11.13 15.34 -7.09
N LEU A 218 -10.40 16.39 -7.48
CA LEU A 218 -9.40 17.04 -6.63
C LEU A 218 -9.93 18.39 -6.17
N ALA A 219 -10.53 18.44 -4.99
CA ALA A 219 -11.07 19.70 -4.45
C ALA A 219 -10.01 20.64 -3.90
N HIS A 220 -8.85 20.11 -3.50
CA HIS A 220 -7.80 20.84 -2.79
C HIS A 220 -6.39 20.47 -3.27
N GLY A 221 -5.50 21.47 -3.30
CA GLY A 221 -4.11 21.31 -3.70
C GLY A 221 -3.85 21.52 -5.20
N ASP A 222 -2.62 21.89 -5.54
CA ASP A 222 -2.15 21.92 -6.93
C ASP A 222 -1.54 20.54 -7.28
N PRO A 223 -2.08 19.82 -8.28
CA PRO A 223 -1.51 18.56 -8.78
C PRO A 223 -0.02 18.61 -9.05
N ILE A 224 0.48 19.72 -9.60
CA ILE A 224 1.86 19.88 -10.01
C ILE A 224 2.74 20.01 -8.76
N GLU A 225 2.36 20.87 -7.82
CA GLU A 225 3.09 21.03 -6.56
C GLU A 225 3.11 19.72 -5.76
N MET A 226 1.97 19.03 -5.69
CA MET A 226 1.84 17.72 -5.05
C MET A 226 2.78 16.68 -5.66
N GLY A 227 2.75 16.53 -6.99
CA GLY A 227 3.65 15.62 -7.70
C GLY A 227 5.12 15.97 -7.50
N LEU A 228 5.49 17.25 -7.68
CA LEU A 228 6.86 17.74 -7.48
C LEU A 228 7.35 17.56 -6.03
N SER A 229 6.44 17.43 -5.05
CA SER A 229 6.81 17.21 -3.65
C SER A 229 7.35 15.80 -3.38
N ILE A 230 7.10 14.82 -4.27
CA ILE A 230 7.54 13.42 -4.11
C ILE A 230 9.07 13.33 -4.01
N GLY A 231 9.79 13.99 -4.92
CA GLY A 231 11.25 14.01 -4.94
C GLY A 231 11.87 14.50 -3.62
N PRO A 232 11.54 15.72 -3.16
CA PRO A 232 12.02 16.23 -1.87
C PRO A 232 11.62 15.37 -0.66
N ARG A 233 10.41 14.79 -0.63
CA ARG A 233 10.00 13.86 0.43
C ARG A 233 10.86 12.61 0.44
N TYR A 234 11.08 12.03 -0.72
CA TYR A 234 11.92 10.85 -0.89
C TYR A 234 13.34 11.12 -0.39
N VAL A 235 13.96 12.23 -0.80
CA VAL A 235 15.33 12.58 -0.38
C VAL A 235 15.41 12.73 1.14
N ARG A 236 14.47 13.48 1.75
CA ARG A 236 14.43 13.65 3.22
C ARG A 236 14.28 12.31 3.94
N LEU A 237 13.38 11.45 3.49
CA LEU A 237 13.16 10.15 4.11
C LEU A 237 14.36 9.22 3.91
N TRP A 238 14.93 9.20 2.72
CA TRP A 238 16.14 8.41 2.42
C TRP A 238 17.31 8.83 3.31
N GLU A 239 17.54 10.13 3.50
CA GLU A 239 18.56 10.65 4.41
C GLU A 239 18.24 10.34 5.88
N LEU A 240 16.97 10.38 6.27
CA LEU A 240 16.54 10.00 7.62
C LEU A 240 16.82 8.52 7.90
N VAL A 241 16.59 7.64 6.93
CA VAL A 241 16.79 6.19 7.08
C VAL A 241 18.25 5.78 6.94
N THR A 242 18.97 6.32 5.95
CA THR A 242 20.32 5.85 5.58
C THR A 242 21.46 6.74 6.06
N GLY A 243 21.16 7.99 6.41
CA GLY A 243 22.15 8.99 6.79
C GLY A 243 22.77 8.75 8.15
N GLU A 244 23.96 9.31 8.34
CA GLU A 244 24.63 9.35 9.64
C GLU A 244 24.15 10.57 10.45
N LEU A 245 23.91 10.35 11.74
CA LEU A 245 23.65 11.42 12.69
C LEU A 245 24.94 11.74 13.45
N ARG A 246 25.44 12.97 13.32
CA ARG A 246 26.58 13.49 14.09
C ARG A 246 26.08 14.41 15.18
N VAL A 247 26.34 14.04 16.43
CA VAL A 247 25.88 14.77 17.61
C VAL A 247 27.00 14.86 18.63
N ARG A 248 27.03 15.95 19.39
CA ARG A 248 27.88 16.02 20.58
C ARG A 248 27.25 15.22 21.72
N PRO A 249 28.03 14.78 22.73
CA PRO A 249 27.50 14.05 23.90
C PRO A 249 26.37 14.78 24.64
N ASP A 250 26.34 16.12 24.63
CA ASP A 250 25.28 16.94 25.23
C ASP A 250 24.00 17.04 24.36
N GLN A 251 24.02 16.48 23.15
CA GLN A 251 22.94 16.57 22.17
C GLN A 251 22.28 15.21 21.85
N MET A 252 22.39 14.24 22.76
CA MET A 252 21.79 12.91 22.57
C MET A 252 20.27 12.94 22.34
N TRP A 253 19.57 13.98 22.77
CA TRP A 253 18.14 14.19 22.47
C TRP A 253 17.82 14.21 20.96
N ARG A 254 18.79 14.57 20.10
CA ARG A 254 18.64 14.53 18.63
C ARG A 254 18.55 13.10 18.09
N LEU A 255 19.14 12.13 18.79
CA LEU A 255 18.95 10.71 18.48
C LEU A 255 17.50 10.31 18.76
N ASP A 256 16.97 10.67 19.93
CA ASP A 256 15.59 10.35 20.29
C ASP A 256 14.59 10.99 19.31
N GLU A 257 14.86 12.23 18.88
CA GLU A 257 14.08 12.90 17.83
C GLU A 257 14.15 12.15 16.49
N ARG A 258 15.35 11.73 16.07
CA ARG A 258 15.51 10.95 14.84
C ARG A 258 14.78 9.61 14.90
N ILE A 259 14.85 8.92 16.04
CA ILE A 259 14.13 7.64 16.26
C ILE A 259 12.61 7.88 16.16
N ARG A 260 12.09 8.93 16.80
CA ARG A 260 10.66 9.29 16.69
C ARG A 260 10.26 9.59 15.24
N GLN A 261 11.08 10.32 14.49
CA GLN A 261 10.81 10.62 13.08
C GLN A 261 10.79 9.34 12.23
N LEU A 262 11.74 8.41 12.46
CA LEU A 262 11.74 7.10 11.78
C LEU A 262 10.46 6.31 12.10
N GLN A 263 10.08 6.26 13.38
CA GLN A 263 8.87 5.58 13.81
C GLN A 263 7.61 6.19 13.19
N GLN A 264 7.51 7.52 13.14
CA GLN A 264 6.41 8.22 12.47
C GLN A 264 6.33 7.94 10.97
N ALA A 265 7.48 7.76 10.31
CA ALA A 265 7.55 7.36 8.91
C ALA A 265 7.33 5.85 8.68
N GLY A 266 7.01 5.08 9.72
CA GLY A 266 6.77 3.64 9.61
C GLY A 266 8.03 2.78 9.54
N PHE A 267 9.17 3.29 10.02
CA PHE A 267 10.43 2.55 10.15
C PHE A 267 10.75 2.25 11.62
N ASP A 268 11.28 1.07 11.90
CA ASP A 268 11.74 0.69 13.24
C ASP A 268 13.26 0.55 13.30
N VAL A 269 13.85 0.77 14.47
CA VAL A 269 15.30 0.78 14.69
C VAL A 269 15.67 -0.34 15.66
N GLU A 270 16.32 -1.40 15.18
CA GLU A 270 16.80 -2.51 16.02
C GLU A 270 18.03 -2.10 16.82
N GLU A 271 18.99 -1.52 16.10
CA GLU A 271 20.36 -1.40 16.52
C GLU A 271 20.90 -0.04 16.11
N LEU A 272 21.74 0.52 16.98
CA LEU A 272 22.46 1.74 16.72
C LEU A 272 23.95 1.44 16.71
N SER A 273 24.60 1.70 15.57
CA SER A 273 26.06 1.71 15.52
C SER A 273 26.54 3.09 15.97
N MET A 274 27.31 3.15 17.06
CA MET A 274 27.88 4.38 17.60
C MET A 274 29.40 4.35 17.51
N ALA A 275 30.00 5.43 17.01
CA ALA A 275 31.44 5.65 16.99
C ALA A 275 31.76 7.06 17.49
N THR A 276 32.86 7.21 18.24
CA THR A 276 33.35 8.53 18.62
C THR A 276 34.34 9.05 17.59
N ALA A 277 34.17 10.29 17.16
CA ALA A 277 35.08 10.99 16.25
C ALA A 277 35.52 12.33 16.86
N LEU A 278 36.67 12.84 16.41
CA LEU A 278 37.07 14.23 16.67
C LEU A 278 36.56 15.09 15.51
N GLY A 279 35.56 15.92 15.79
CA GLY A 279 35.07 16.96 14.88
C GLY A 279 35.74 18.30 15.13
N GLU A 280 35.39 19.30 14.31
CA GLU A 280 35.96 20.67 14.42
C GLU A 280 35.65 21.34 15.76
N ALA A 281 34.53 20.98 16.40
CA ALA A 281 34.07 21.52 17.67
C ALA A 281 34.37 20.61 18.89
N GLY A 282 35.19 19.57 18.73
CA GLY A 282 35.55 18.63 19.81
C GLY A 282 35.06 17.20 19.56
N GLN A 283 34.77 16.46 20.63
CA GLN A 283 34.32 15.06 20.54
C GLN A 283 32.88 14.99 20.02
N GLU A 284 32.68 14.25 18.93
CA GLU A 284 31.38 13.94 18.35
C GLU A 284 31.10 12.43 18.45
N VAL A 285 29.82 12.09 18.52
CA VAL A 285 29.31 10.74 18.37
C VAL A 285 28.64 10.65 17.01
N VAL A 286 29.15 9.76 16.17
CA VAL A 286 28.56 9.39 14.89
C VAL A 286 27.67 8.18 15.12
N ILE A 287 26.38 8.33 14.85
CA ILE A 287 25.36 7.32 15.06
C ILE A 287 24.76 6.96 13.71
N ARG A 288 24.79 5.67 13.37
CA ARG A 288 24.12 5.14 12.18
C ARG A 288 22.97 4.25 12.64
N PRO A 289 21.70 4.61 12.34
CA PRO A 289 20.59 3.73 12.63
C PRO A 289 20.66 2.51 11.73
N ARG A 290 20.46 1.33 12.31
CA ARG A 290 20.23 0.11 11.56
C ARG A 290 18.73 -0.16 11.59
N VAL A 291 18.07 0.31 10.54
CA VAL A 291 16.63 0.19 10.37
C VAL A 291 16.29 -1.26 10.02
N VAL A 292 15.31 -1.83 10.72
CA VAL A 292 14.86 -3.23 10.57
C VAL A 292 14.04 -3.39 9.30
N GLU A 293 13.95 -4.62 8.82
CA GLU A 293 12.95 -5.06 7.86
C GLU A 293 11.55 -4.51 8.18
N SER A 294 10.86 -4.07 7.13
CA SER A 294 9.45 -3.70 7.15
C SER A 294 8.60 -4.78 7.85
N GLY A 295 7.56 -4.38 8.59
CA GLY A 295 6.59 -5.31 9.19
C GLY A 295 7.01 -5.96 10.52
N PHE A 296 7.98 -5.41 11.25
CA PHE A 296 8.42 -5.97 12.54
C PHE A 296 7.28 -6.01 13.56
N ASN A 297 6.58 -4.89 13.77
CA ASN A 297 5.48 -4.84 14.73
C ASN A 297 4.32 -5.70 14.24
N SER A 298 4.02 -5.69 12.93
CA SER A 298 3.00 -6.58 12.34
C SER A 298 3.30 -8.06 12.60
N ARG A 299 4.52 -8.54 12.32
CA ARG A 299 4.92 -9.93 12.59
C ARG A 299 4.87 -10.29 14.07
N ARG A 300 5.27 -9.35 14.94
CA ARG A 300 5.22 -9.54 16.39
C ARG A 300 3.78 -9.61 16.90
N LEU A 301 2.88 -8.75 16.43
CA LEU A 301 1.48 -8.80 16.80
C LEU A 301 0.84 -10.10 16.28
N LEU A 302 1.12 -10.47 15.04
CA LEU A 302 0.64 -11.71 14.41
C LEU A 302 1.06 -12.94 15.22
N SER A 303 2.32 -13.03 15.65
CA SER A 303 2.78 -14.16 16.46
C SER A 303 2.13 -14.24 17.85
N LEU A 304 1.80 -13.09 18.45
CA LEU A 304 1.18 -13.01 19.77
C LEU A 304 -0.34 -13.23 19.76
N THR A 305 -1.02 -12.82 18.68
CA THR A 305 -2.49 -12.69 18.65
C THR A 305 -3.15 -13.37 17.45
N GLY A 306 -2.41 -13.64 16.39
CA GLY A 306 -2.96 -14.09 15.10
C GLY A 306 -3.58 -12.96 14.26
N LEU A 307 -3.47 -11.70 14.68
CA LEU A 307 -3.96 -10.56 13.91
C LEU A 307 -2.92 -10.13 12.86
N ASP A 308 -3.33 -10.09 11.60
CA ASP A 308 -2.58 -9.50 10.51
C ASP A 308 -3.02 -8.04 10.33
N THR A 309 -2.09 -7.09 10.46
CA THR A 309 -2.39 -5.65 10.50
C THR A 309 -1.27 -4.84 9.85
N GLY A 310 -1.55 -3.58 9.51
CA GLY A 310 -0.50 -2.62 9.16
C GLY A 310 0.47 -2.36 10.31
N GLU A 311 1.64 -1.78 10.01
CA GLU A 311 2.72 -1.59 10.97
C GLU A 311 2.34 -0.59 12.08
N ASN A 312 1.64 0.51 11.75
CA ASN A 312 1.24 1.50 12.76
C ASN A 312 0.07 0.99 13.61
N GLN A 313 -0.89 0.29 13.01
CA GLN A 313 -1.92 -0.46 13.74
C GLN A 313 -1.27 -1.45 14.70
N ALA A 314 -0.30 -2.24 14.24
CA ALA A 314 0.37 -3.23 15.07
C ALA A 314 1.04 -2.58 16.28
N ARG A 315 1.78 -1.49 16.07
CA ARG A 315 2.42 -0.72 17.15
C ARG A 315 1.39 -0.17 18.14
N ARG A 316 0.26 0.34 17.64
CA ARG A 316 -0.83 0.85 18.48
C ARG A 316 -1.44 -0.24 19.35
N LEU A 317 -1.73 -1.41 18.77
CA LEU A 317 -2.31 -2.54 19.47
C LEU A 317 -1.33 -3.17 20.47
N LEU A 318 -0.04 -3.30 20.13
CA LEU A 318 0.99 -3.76 21.05
C LEU A 318 1.15 -2.82 22.26
N SER A 319 1.04 -1.51 22.04
CA SER A 319 1.07 -0.51 23.13
C SER A 319 -0.16 -0.66 24.04
N ASP A 320 -1.33 -0.92 23.48
CA ASP A 320 -2.57 -1.13 24.24
C ASP A 320 -2.55 -2.46 25.02
N ILE A 321 -1.99 -3.54 24.44
CA ILE A 321 -1.75 -4.82 25.14
C ILE A 321 -0.86 -4.60 26.35
N GLU A 322 0.20 -3.80 26.22
CA GLU A 322 1.10 -3.51 27.34
C GLU A 322 0.42 -2.67 28.43
N ALA A 323 -0.36 -1.65 28.05
CA ALA A 323 -1.17 -0.89 29.00
C ALA A 323 -2.19 -1.78 29.75
N PHE A 324 -2.86 -2.68 29.03
CA PHE A 324 -3.79 -3.66 29.60
C PHE A 324 -3.08 -4.60 30.59
N ARG A 325 -1.88 -5.08 30.24
CA ARG A 325 -1.05 -5.93 31.10
C ARG A 325 -0.68 -5.20 32.40
N ILE A 326 -0.17 -3.99 32.31
CA ILE A 326 0.25 -3.20 33.47
C ILE A 326 -0.93 -2.92 34.41
N ALA A 327 -2.10 -2.59 33.86
CA ALA A 327 -3.26 -2.22 34.66
C ALA A 327 -3.95 -3.40 35.36
N GLY A 328 -4.00 -4.58 34.73
CA GLY A 328 -4.84 -5.69 35.21
C GLY A 328 -4.13 -7.02 35.44
N MET A 329 -2.95 -7.22 34.86
CA MET A 329 -2.24 -8.51 34.88
C MET A 329 -0.70 -8.34 34.90
N PRO A 330 -0.13 -7.59 35.87
CA PRO A 330 1.29 -7.20 35.83
C PRO A 330 2.25 -8.39 35.88
N GLU A 331 1.83 -9.50 36.50
CA GLU A 331 2.60 -10.76 36.60
C GLU A 331 2.50 -11.64 35.33
N ALA A 332 1.57 -11.33 34.42
CA ALA A 332 1.43 -12.11 33.19
C ALA A 332 2.58 -11.82 32.23
N ASN A 333 3.06 -12.86 31.56
CA ASN A 333 3.95 -12.69 30.42
C ASN A 333 3.19 -12.06 29.22
N GLN A 334 3.93 -11.57 28.24
CA GLN A 334 3.36 -10.83 27.11
C GLN A 334 2.35 -11.67 26.30
N GLU A 335 2.61 -12.96 26.09
CA GLU A 335 1.72 -13.86 25.35
C GLU A 335 0.38 -14.12 26.07
N ALA A 336 0.41 -14.29 27.40
CA ALA A 336 -0.81 -14.44 28.19
C ALA A 336 -1.61 -13.13 28.22
N ALA A 337 -0.92 -11.98 28.34
CA ALA A 337 -1.55 -10.67 28.28
C ALA A 337 -2.18 -10.40 26.91
N ALA A 338 -1.49 -10.70 25.82
CA ALA A 338 -1.99 -10.53 24.45
C ALA A 338 -3.24 -11.38 24.18
N ARG A 339 -3.23 -12.66 24.59
CA ARG A 339 -4.42 -13.54 24.48
C ARG A 339 -5.60 -13.05 25.34
N ALA A 340 -5.33 -12.60 26.56
CA ALA A 340 -6.36 -12.07 27.44
C ALA A 340 -6.95 -10.76 26.89
N TRP A 341 -6.11 -9.86 26.39
CA TRP A 341 -6.50 -8.62 25.72
C TRP A 341 -7.35 -8.92 24.48
N LEU A 342 -6.92 -9.87 23.65
CA LEU A 342 -7.64 -10.28 22.44
C LEU A 342 -9.06 -10.75 22.77
N ALA A 343 -9.20 -11.60 23.79
CA ALA A 343 -10.50 -12.14 24.21
C ALA A 343 -11.40 -11.13 24.94
N ARG A 344 -10.82 -10.17 25.67
CA ARG A 344 -11.57 -9.28 26.57
C ARG A 344 -11.83 -7.88 26.01
N GLN A 345 -10.98 -7.39 25.11
CA GLN A 345 -11.08 -6.04 24.54
C GLN A 345 -11.38 -6.10 23.03
N TYR A 346 -10.53 -6.79 22.28
CA TYR A 346 -10.58 -6.77 20.81
C TYR A 346 -11.76 -7.57 20.25
N GLN A 347 -11.89 -8.85 20.57
CA GLN A 347 -12.98 -9.70 20.05
C GLN A 347 -14.38 -9.17 20.41
N PRO A 348 -14.64 -8.65 21.63
CA PRO A 348 -15.92 -8.02 21.96
C PRO A 348 -16.23 -6.80 21.11
N LEU A 349 -15.23 -5.94 20.80
CA LEU A 349 -15.42 -4.83 19.87
C LEU A 349 -15.84 -5.35 18.49
N VAL A 350 -15.09 -6.30 17.92
CA VAL A 350 -15.38 -6.84 16.59
C VAL A 350 -16.77 -7.48 16.53
N ALA A 351 -17.17 -8.18 17.60
CA ALA A 351 -18.50 -8.77 17.72
C ALA A 351 -19.62 -7.73 17.87
N ALA A 352 -19.32 -6.58 18.49
CA ALA A 352 -20.28 -5.49 18.66
C ALA A 352 -20.60 -4.75 17.35
N VAL A 353 -19.69 -4.78 16.35
CA VAL A 353 -19.93 -4.17 15.04
C VAL A 353 -21.07 -4.90 14.31
N PRO A 354 -22.20 -4.22 14.01
CA PRO A 354 -23.32 -4.80 13.29
C PRO A 354 -22.90 -5.38 11.93
N HIS A 355 -23.54 -6.47 11.49
CA HIS A 355 -23.20 -7.16 10.24
C HIS A 355 -23.13 -6.24 9.01
N HIS A 356 -24.04 -5.26 8.91
CA HIS A 356 -24.10 -4.31 7.80
C HIS A 356 -23.04 -3.21 7.86
N LEU A 357 -22.27 -3.10 8.95
CA LEU A 357 -21.17 -2.14 9.11
C LEU A 357 -19.78 -2.80 9.02
N ARG A 358 -19.69 -4.13 8.89
CA ARG A 358 -18.40 -4.84 8.86
C ARG A 358 -17.55 -4.56 7.60
N GLY A 359 -18.14 -4.02 6.54
CA GLY A 359 -17.43 -3.59 5.34
C GLY A 359 -16.84 -2.17 5.44
N ARG A 360 -17.28 -1.38 6.43
CA ARG A 360 -16.90 0.05 6.57
C ARG A 360 -15.40 0.25 6.76
N LEU A 361 -14.81 -0.53 7.67
CA LEU A 361 -13.40 -0.44 8.02
C LEU A 361 -12.91 -1.82 8.47
N GLU A 362 -11.61 -2.05 8.33
CA GLU A 362 -10.96 -3.24 8.86
C GLU A 362 -11.04 -3.24 10.40
N PRO A 363 -11.25 -4.41 11.06
CA PRO A 363 -11.37 -4.47 12.52
C PRO A 363 -10.22 -3.82 13.34
N PRO A 364 -8.93 -3.93 12.97
CA PRO A 364 -7.84 -3.21 13.64
C PRO A 364 -7.97 -1.69 13.53
N GLU A 365 -8.42 -1.17 12.38
CA GLU A 365 -8.66 0.26 12.18
C GLU A 365 -9.86 0.73 13.03
N VAL A 366 -10.92 -0.07 13.10
CA VAL A 366 -12.04 0.20 14.04
C VAL A 366 -11.55 0.26 15.48
N TYR A 367 -10.68 -0.66 15.90
CA TYR A 367 -10.11 -0.64 17.25
C TYR A 367 -9.26 0.62 17.49
N HIS A 368 -8.44 1.00 16.53
CA HIS A 368 -7.66 2.23 16.58
C HIS A 368 -8.56 3.46 16.75
N GLU A 369 -9.57 3.63 15.89
CA GLU A 369 -10.47 4.79 15.93
C GLU A 369 -11.28 4.85 17.23
N VAL A 370 -11.70 3.71 17.80
CA VAL A 370 -12.39 3.68 19.10
C VAL A 370 -11.46 4.16 20.23
N LEU A 371 -10.16 3.81 20.22
CA LEU A 371 -9.21 4.32 21.21
C LEU A 371 -9.08 5.84 21.13
N GLU A 372 -9.01 6.41 19.92
CA GLU A 372 -8.95 7.86 19.73
C GLU A 372 -10.24 8.54 20.16
N HIS A 373 -11.39 7.99 19.75
CA HIS A 373 -12.69 8.49 20.13
C HIS A 373 -12.87 8.49 21.65
N ARG A 374 -12.48 7.39 22.32
CA ARG A 374 -12.52 7.31 23.79
C ARG A 374 -11.67 8.40 24.44
N TRP A 375 -10.47 8.64 23.94
CA TRP A 375 -9.60 9.70 24.46
C TRP A 375 -10.27 11.08 24.31
N TYR A 376 -10.87 11.37 23.15
CA TYR A 376 -11.61 12.60 22.91
C TYR A 376 -12.81 12.74 23.86
N LEU A 377 -13.61 11.69 24.04
CA LEU A 377 -14.74 11.71 24.98
C LEU A 377 -14.29 11.95 26.42
N CYS A 378 -13.20 11.30 26.86
CA CYS A 378 -12.66 11.53 28.19
C CYS A 378 -12.26 12.99 28.41
N GLN A 379 -11.63 13.61 27.40
CA GLN A 379 -11.22 15.02 27.44
C GLN A 379 -12.45 15.94 27.48
N GLN A 380 -13.42 15.70 26.60
CA GLN A 380 -14.63 16.52 26.48
C GLN A 380 -15.48 16.48 27.75
N GLU A 381 -15.62 15.29 28.36
CA GLU A 381 -16.48 15.09 29.53
C GLU A 381 -15.74 15.22 30.86
N SER A 382 -14.41 15.38 30.82
CA SER A 382 -13.55 15.46 32.00
C SER A 382 -13.74 14.27 32.97
N ARG A 383 -13.96 13.08 32.42
CA ARG A 383 -14.08 11.81 33.17
C ARG A 383 -13.49 10.65 32.37
N ASP A 384 -13.18 9.55 33.06
CA ASP A 384 -12.88 8.31 32.36
C ASP A 384 -14.16 7.71 31.77
N VAL A 385 -14.18 7.57 30.45
CA VAL A 385 -15.24 6.89 29.71
C VAL A 385 -14.91 5.39 29.65
N PRO A 386 -15.82 4.50 30.12
CA PRO A 386 -15.66 3.05 30.00
C PRO A 386 -15.51 2.59 28.55
N TRP A 387 -14.82 1.47 28.34
CA TRP A 387 -14.56 0.94 27.00
C TRP A 387 -15.86 0.65 26.25
N GLU A 388 -16.82 -0.02 26.89
CA GLU A 388 -18.09 -0.42 26.28
C GLU A 388 -18.94 0.79 25.88
N GLU A 389 -18.87 1.87 26.66
CA GLU A 389 -19.55 3.13 26.36
C GLU A 389 -18.94 3.79 25.11
N ALA A 390 -17.60 3.87 25.04
CA ALA A 390 -16.90 4.43 23.89
C ALA A 390 -17.16 3.61 22.60
N VAL A 391 -17.22 2.29 22.69
CA VAL A 391 -17.55 1.40 21.57
C VAL A 391 -18.96 1.70 21.03
N ALA A 392 -19.97 1.72 21.90
CA ALA A 392 -21.34 1.94 21.49
C ALA A 392 -21.53 3.31 20.83
N ARG A 393 -20.90 4.34 21.39
CA ARG A 393 -20.94 5.70 20.86
C ARG A 393 -20.19 5.83 19.55
N TYR A 394 -18.99 5.26 19.43
CA TYR A 394 -18.26 5.24 18.16
C TYR A 394 -19.08 4.60 17.03
N ILE A 395 -19.73 3.46 17.30
CA ILE A 395 -20.53 2.77 16.28
C ILE A 395 -21.67 3.67 15.79
N ALA A 396 -22.42 4.30 16.70
CA ALA A 396 -23.57 5.12 16.37
C ALA A 396 -23.21 6.50 15.80
N GLU A 397 -22.17 7.15 16.35
CA GLU A 397 -21.81 8.53 16.01
C GLU A 397 -20.91 8.58 14.77
N ILE A 398 -20.03 7.59 14.58
CA ILE A 398 -18.95 7.64 13.57
C ILE A 398 -19.09 6.51 12.54
N LEU A 399 -19.05 5.25 12.96
CA LEU A 399 -18.95 4.12 12.02
C LEU A 399 -20.15 4.01 11.07
N GLU A 400 -21.36 4.30 11.57
CA GLU A 400 -22.61 4.27 10.79
C GLU A 400 -22.59 5.25 9.60
N HIS A 401 -21.85 6.36 9.72
CA HIS A 401 -21.77 7.42 8.72
C HIS A 401 -20.58 7.27 7.77
N LYS A 402 -19.66 6.32 8.00
CA LYS A 402 -18.52 6.09 7.12
C LYS A 402 -18.95 5.41 5.83
N PRO A 403 -18.29 5.65 4.69
CA PRO A 403 -18.51 4.86 3.49
C PRO A 403 -18.03 3.43 3.69
N ASP A 404 -18.58 2.49 2.91
CA ASP A 404 -18.16 1.09 2.98
C ASP A 404 -16.87 0.94 2.19
N GLU A 405 -15.73 0.68 2.83
CA GLU A 405 -14.44 0.59 2.11
C GLU A 405 -14.34 -0.66 1.26
N VAL A 406 -15.02 -1.74 1.64
CA VAL A 406 -15.17 -2.94 0.80
C VAL A 406 -16.05 -2.66 -0.43
N VAL A 407 -16.89 -1.62 -0.40
CA VAL A 407 -17.79 -1.19 -1.50
C VAL A 407 -17.31 0.08 -2.23
N LEU A 408 -16.48 0.93 -1.63
CA LEU A 408 -15.71 1.95 -2.34
C LEU A 408 -14.63 1.28 -3.18
N SER A 409 -14.11 0.17 -2.67
CA SER A 409 -13.50 -0.85 -3.47
C SER A 409 -14.51 -1.72 -4.26
N GLN A 410 -15.76 -1.25 -4.53
CA GLN A 410 -16.79 -1.65 -5.55
C GLN A 410 -17.25 -0.56 -6.56
N ALA A 411 -16.92 0.74 -6.40
CA ALA A 411 -17.39 1.81 -7.30
C ALA A 411 -16.66 1.88 -8.66
N GLU A 412 -17.43 1.91 -9.78
CA GLU A 412 -16.90 1.96 -11.15
C GLU A 412 -16.11 3.24 -11.46
N SER A 413 -14.98 3.08 -12.15
CA SER A 413 -14.25 4.18 -12.75
C SER A 413 -15.10 4.84 -13.85
N VAL A 414 -15.47 6.12 -13.68
CA VAL A 414 -16.05 6.92 -14.75
C VAL A 414 -15.05 6.94 -15.92
N PRO A 415 -15.43 6.53 -17.15
CA PRO A 415 -14.53 6.55 -18.28
C PRO A 415 -14.21 8.00 -18.65
N VAL A 416 -12.93 8.36 -18.59
CA VAL A 416 -12.41 9.55 -19.29
C VAL A 416 -12.36 9.20 -20.78
N PRO A 417 -12.85 10.08 -21.68
CA PRO A 417 -12.69 9.85 -23.12
C PRO A 417 -11.20 9.67 -23.43
N PRO A 418 -10.82 8.78 -24.36
CA PRO A 418 -9.42 8.67 -24.78
C PRO A 418 -8.93 10.05 -25.21
N ALA A 419 -7.73 10.42 -24.74
CA ALA A 419 -7.02 11.57 -25.27
C ALA A 419 -7.05 11.48 -26.80
N SER A 420 -7.58 12.52 -27.44
CA SER A 420 -7.65 12.65 -28.88
C SER A 420 -6.29 12.26 -29.47
N ALA A 421 -6.29 11.28 -30.37
CA ALA A 421 -5.14 10.97 -31.19
C ALA A 421 -4.57 12.27 -31.76
N ASP A 422 -3.24 12.40 -31.73
CA ASP A 422 -2.52 13.49 -32.37
C ASP A 422 -3.11 13.79 -33.75
N PRO A 423 -3.32 15.07 -34.11
CA PRO A 423 -3.72 15.40 -35.46
C PRO A 423 -2.60 14.95 -36.40
N ASP A 424 -2.97 14.06 -37.30
CA ASP A 424 -2.21 13.60 -38.47
C ASP A 424 -1.34 14.75 -39.04
N PRO A 425 -0.03 14.57 -39.27
CA PRO A 425 0.80 15.64 -39.77
C PRO A 425 0.29 16.07 -41.15
N THR A 426 -0.25 17.28 -41.22
CA THR A 426 -0.58 17.93 -42.49
C THR A 426 0.67 17.96 -43.38
N PRO A 427 0.57 17.66 -44.69
CA PRO A 427 1.71 17.74 -45.58
C PRO A 427 2.17 19.20 -45.66
N GLU A 428 3.40 19.48 -45.23
CA GLU A 428 4.04 20.77 -45.45
C GLU A 428 4.05 21.08 -46.95
N ALA A 429 3.40 22.20 -47.29
CA ALA A 429 3.53 22.83 -48.59
C ALA A 429 4.98 23.28 -48.78
N VAL A 430 5.59 22.83 -49.87
CA VAL A 430 6.89 23.26 -50.35
C VAL A 430 6.88 24.79 -50.49
N ALA A 431 7.57 25.49 -49.59
CA ALA A 431 7.79 26.92 -49.68
C ALA A 431 8.87 27.19 -50.73
N GLU A 432 8.49 27.81 -51.84
CA GLU A 432 9.42 28.40 -52.80
C GLU A 432 10.24 29.52 -52.15
N SER A 433 11.56 29.42 -52.24
CA SER A 433 12.52 30.43 -51.79
C SER A 433 12.30 31.79 -52.50
N PRO A 434 12.23 32.92 -51.78
CA PRO A 434 12.28 34.22 -52.43
C PRO A 434 13.73 34.58 -52.76
N GLY A 435 13.99 34.90 -54.03
CA GLY A 435 15.29 35.38 -54.51
C GLY A 435 15.71 36.73 -53.90
N PRO A 436 17.00 37.12 -54.03
CA PRO A 436 17.55 38.27 -53.32
C PRO A 436 17.08 39.60 -53.94
N MET A 437 16.65 40.55 -53.09
CA MET A 437 16.39 41.95 -53.46
C MET A 437 17.71 42.76 -53.46
N PRO A 438 17.87 43.74 -54.36
CA PRO A 438 19.11 44.49 -54.54
C PRO A 438 19.28 45.61 -53.51
N LEU A 439 20.54 45.86 -53.16
CA LEU A 439 21.02 46.94 -52.30
C LEU A 439 20.70 48.33 -52.87
N ARG A 440 20.08 49.19 -52.05
CA ARG A 440 20.33 50.64 -52.01
C ARG A 440 20.18 51.18 -50.60
#